data_AF-A0A847VNR6-F1
#
_entry.id   AF-A0A847VNR6-F1
#
_cell.length_a   1.000
_cell.length_b   1.000
_cell.length_c   1.000
_cell.angle_alpha   90.00
_cell.angle_beta   90.00
_cell.angle_gamma   90.00
#
_symmetry.space_group_name_H-M   'P 1'
#
loop_
_entity.id
_entity.type
_entity.pdbx_description
1 polymer ?
#
loop_
_entity_poly.entity_id
_entity_poly.type
_entity_poly.pdbx_seq_one_letter_code
_entity_poly.pdbx_strand_id
1 'polypeptide(L)'
;GMSAFLMGTDDARVGYISLVFLPEPQAAALERAALDNARARSLVAAEYSANAYPFSLRYQNCNQWLAELLASAWGDLPAGDRGGTGDRGNGGNGANTGDARSAAQRWLRDQGYAPSRLEIGWWLMRAAAFVPWVHSDDHPGEDLERNVFRVSLPADLEAFAHAQAPGATRVELCHADGRVVLRRGWTAIAEGCRPDAGDEVIPLP
;
A
#
# COMPACT_ATOMS: atom_id res chain seq x y z
N GLY A 1 -3.68 -5.41 3.77
CA GLY A 1 -2.38 -5.18 4.44
C GLY A 1 -2.55 -5.30 5.94
N MET A 2 -1.47 -5.18 6.74
CA MET A 2 -1.43 -5.48 8.19
C MET A 2 -2.64 -5.05 9.04
N SER A 3 -3.34 -3.96 8.72
CA SER A 3 -4.61 -3.61 9.36
C SER A 3 -5.65 -4.73 9.27
N ALA A 4 -5.76 -5.40 8.12
CA ALA A 4 -6.58 -6.61 7.94
C ALA A 4 -5.98 -7.86 8.61
N PHE A 5 -4.67 -7.90 8.91
CA PHE A 5 -4.03 -9.09 9.52
C PHE A 5 -3.90 -8.99 11.05
N LEU A 6 -3.86 -7.78 11.60
CA LEU A 6 -3.62 -7.51 13.02
C LEU A 6 -4.76 -6.75 13.70
N MET A 7 -5.66 -6.07 12.98
CA MET A 7 -6.60 -5.11 13.58
C MET A 7 -8.03 -5.08 12.99
N GLY A 8 -8.38 -5.85 11.96
CA GLY A 8 -9.58 -5.48 11.17
C GLY A 8 -10.32 -6.57 10.39
N THR A 9 -10.16 -7.85 10.72
CA THR A 9 -11.01 -8.92 10.13
C THR A 9 -11.76 -9.77 11.15
N ASP A 10 -11.58 -9.53 12.46
CA ASP A 10 -12.20 -10.39 13.48
C ASP A 10 -13.64 -10.00 13.83
N ASP A 11 -14.12 -8.83 13.39
CA ASP A 11 -15.48 -8.40 13.62
C ASP A 11 -16.20 -7.99 12.32
N ALA A 12 -16.88 -8.95 11.71
CA ALA A 12 -17.70 -8.72 10.52
C ALA A 12 -18.85 -7.73 10.74
N ARG A 13 -19.10 -7.29 11.98
CA ARG A 13 -20.12 -6.26 12.28
C ARG A 13 -19.60 -4.87 11.95
N VAL A 14 -18.29 -4.64 11.96
CA VAL A 14 -17.69 -3.33 11.66
C VAL A 14 -16.70 -3.41 10.50
N GLY A 15 -16.82 -2.50 9.53
CA GLY A 15 -15.92 -2.47 8.39
C GLY A 15 -15.87 -1.12 7.72
N TYR A 16 -14.71 -0.81 7.14
CA TYR A 16 -14.41 0.44 6.45
C TYR A 16 -13.96 0.16 5.02
N ILE A 17 -14.50 0.91 4.06
CA ILE A 17 -14.13 0.86 2.65
C ILE A 17 -13.85 2.29 2.21
N SER A 18 -12.64 2.55 1.71
CA SER A 18 -12.30 3.81 1.06
C SER A 18 -12.22 3.61 -0.46
N LEU A 19 -12.84 4.54 -1.20
CA LEU A 19 -12.87 4.59 -2.65
C LEU A 19 -12.27 5.93 -3.09
N VAL A 20 -11.20 5.86 -3.90
CA VAL A 20 -10.59 7.04 -4.52
C VAL A 20 -10.88 7.00 -6.01
N PHE A 21 -11.61 8.00 -6.49
CA PHE A 21 -11.94 8.18 -7.90
C PHE A 21 -10.95 9.15 -8.52
N LEU A 22 -10.10 8.63 -9.40
CA LEU A 22 -9.05 9.39 -10.08
C LEU A 22 -9.60 10.15 -11.29
N PRO A 23 -9.01 11.31 -11.65
CA PRO A 23 -9.28 11.96 -12.94
C PRO A 23 -8.84 11.08 -14.11
N GLU A 24 -9.46 11.28 -15.27
CA GLU A 24 -9.29 10.44 -16.47
C GLU A 24 -7.83 10.14 -16.85
N PRO A 25 -6.89 11.11 -16.87
CA PRO A 25 -5.51 10.82 -17.28
C PRO A 25 -4.82 9.81 -16.34
N GLN A 26 -4.97 10.01 -15.01
CA GLN A 26 -4.39 9.14 -14.00
C GLN A 26 -5.09 7.78 -13.93
N ALA A 27 -6.42 7.77 -14.08
CA ALA A 27 -7.23 6.56 -14.14
C ALA A 27 -6.83 5.68 -15.34
N ALA A 28 -6.78 6.26 -16.54
CA ALA A 28 -6.42 5.54 -17.76
C ALA A 28 -4.97 5.03 -17.73
N ALA A 29 -4.03 5.80 -17.16
CA ALA A 29 -2.65 5.34 -16.98
C ALA A 29 -2.57 4.15 -16.01
N LEU A 30 -3.27 4.23 -14.88
CA LEU A 30 -3.34 3.14 -13.90
C LEU A 30 -4.02 1.90 -14.48
N GLU A 31 -5.11 2.06 -15.21
CA GLU A 31 -5.82 0.96 -15.86
C GLU A 31 -4.93 0.22 -16.85
N ARG A 32 -4.25 0.95 -17.76
CA ARG A 32 -3.29 0.32 -18.70
C ARG A 32 -2.20 -0.45 -17.97
N ALA A 33 -1.65 0.12 -16.90
CA ALA A 33 -0.60 -0.53 -16.13
C ALA A 33 -1.08 -1.77 -15.36
N ALA A 34 -2.29 -1.70 -14.79
CA ALA A 34 -2.89 -2.78 -14.02
C ALA A 34 -3.33 -3.96 -14.89
N LEU A 35 -3.84 -3.68 -16.10
CA LEU A 35 -4.24 -4.71 -17.07
C LEU A 35 -3.03 -5.32 -17.83
N ASP A 36 -1.87 -4.68 -17.80
CA ASP A 36 -0.63 -5.25 -18.31
C ASP A 36 -0.02 -6.27 -17.33
N ASN A 37 -0.33 -7.54 -17.54
CA ASN A 37 0.20 -8.66 -16.77
C ASN A 37 1.74 -8.69 -16.72
N ALA A 38 2.44 -8.23 -17.76
CA ALA A 38 3.89 -8.20 -17.76
C ALA A 38 4.42 -7.23 -16.72
N ARG A 39 3.89 -6.00 -16.74
CA ARG A 39 4.23 -4.92 -15.83
C ARG A 39 3.79 -5.23 -14.40
N ALA A 40 2.55 -5.66 -14.20
CA ALA A 40 2.02 -5.99 -12.88
C ALA A 40 2.86 -7.09 -12.19
N ARG A 41 3.27 -8.12 -12.94
CA ARG A 41 4.13 -9.21 -12.43
C ARG A 41 5.58 -8.79 -12.21
N SER A 42 6.13 -7.87 -13.02
CA SER A 42 7.50 -7.40 -12.80
C SER A 42 7.65 -6.63 -11.49
N LEU A 43 6.55 -6.16 -10.91
CA LEU A 43 6.53 -5.46 -9.62
C LEU A 43 6.33 -6.40 -8.42
N VAL A 44 6.07 -7.68 -8.62
CA VAL A 44 5.84 -8.62 -7.50
C VAL A 44 7.18 -9.13 -6.96
N ALA A 45 7.37 -9.05 -5.64
CA ALA A 45 8.53 -9.63 -4.97
C ALA A 45 8.38 -11.14 -4.75
N ALA A 46 9.50 -11.83 -4.54
CA ALA A 46 9.50 -13.25 -4.24
C ALA A 46 8.93 -13.56 -2.84
N GLU A 47 9.12 -12.66 -1.87
CA GLU A 47 8.77 -12.90 -0.47
C GLU A 47 7.86 -11.79 0.07
N TYR A 48 6.73 -12.21 0.66
CA TYR A 48 5.77 -11.31 1.28
C TYR A 48 6.14 -11.03 2.73
N SER A 49 6.03 -9.77 3.14
CA SER A 49 5.98 -9.42 4.55
C SER A 49 4.97 -8.31 4.81
N ALA A 50 4.12 -8.52 5.80
CA ALA A 50 3.03 -7.63 6.14
C ALA A 50 3.54 -6.26 6.63
N ASN A 51 4.72 -6.20 7.25
CA ASN A 51 5.36 -4.95 7.67
C ASN A 51 6.55 -4.56 6.79
N ALA A 52 6.75 -5.15 5.60
CA ALA A 52 7.92 -4.86 4.76
C ALA A 52 8.24 -3.37 4.66
N TYR A 53 9.52 -3.01 4.81
CA TYR A 53 9.99 -1.65 4.66
C TYR A 53 9.75 -1.17 3.20
N PRO A 54 8.99 -0.08 2.97
CA PRO A 54 8.55 0.38 1.65
C PRO A 54 9.66 0.57 0.61
N PHE A 55 10.87 0.79 1.09
CA PHE A 55 12.03 1.18 0.31
C PHE A 55 13.14 0.14 0.30
N SER A 56 12.81 -1.08 0.75
CA SER A 56 13.61 -2.28 0.58
C SER A 56 13.07 -3.11 -0.59
N LEU A 57 13.98 -3.81 -1.27
CA LEU A 57 13.63 -4.80 -2.30
C LEU A 57 13.47 -6.21 -1.72
N ARG A 58 13.83 -6.41 -0.45
CA ARG A 58 13.91 -7.74 0.17
C ARG A 58 12.55 -8.41 0.33
N TYR A 59 11.59 -7.69 0.91
CA TYR A 59 10.22 -8.13 1.09
C TYR A 59 9.25 -7.20 0.36
N GLN A 60 7.99 -7.59 0.31
CA GLN A 60 6.92 -6.74 -0.17
C GLN A 60 5.65 -6.85 0.67
N ASN A 61 5.13 -5.70 1.03
CA ASN A 61 3.80 -5.51 1.58
C ASN A 61 2.82 -5.27 0.42
N CYS A 62 1.57 -5.72 0.54
CA CYS A 62 0.57 -5.61 -0.54
C CYS A 62 0.25 -4.16 -0.95
N ASN A 63 0.26 -3.23 0.01
CA ASN A 63 0.08 -1.80 -0.26
C ASN A 63 1.33 -1.22 -0.94
N GLN A 64 2.52 -1.74 -0.63
CA GLN A 64 3.75 -1.35 -1.32
C GLN A 64 3.74 -1.80 -2.78
N TRP A 65 3.20 -2.98 -3.09
CA TRP A 65 2.99 -3.39 -4.50
C TRP A 65 2.07 -2.42 -5.23
N LEU A 66 0.97 -1.98 -4.62
CA LEU A 66 0.08 -0.99 -5.20
C LEU A 66 0.77 0.38 -5.37
N ALA A 67 1.57 0.82 -4.39
CA ALA A 67 2.38 2.04 -4.53
C ALA A 67 3.35 1.94 -5.73
N GLU A 68 4.02 0.80 -5.89
CA GLU A 68 4.94 0.55 -7.00
C GLU A 68 4.20 0.47 -8.36
N LEU A 69 2.96 -0.03 -8.39
CA LEU A 69 2.10 -0.03 -9.58
C LEU A 69 1.66 1.40 -9.96
N LEU A 70 1.25 2.21 -8.98
CA LEU A 70 0.92 3.62 -9.18
C LEU A 70 2.14 4.38 -9.73
N ALA A 71 3.32 4.12 -9.18
CA ALA A 71 4.56 4.70 -9.66
C ALA A 71 4.90 4.28 -11.09
N SER A 72 4.73 3.01 -11.43
CA SER A 72 4.92 2.55 -12.80
C SER A 72 3.94 3.19 -13.78
N ALA A 73 2.68 3.38 -13.37
CA ALA A 73 1.63 3.97 -14.19
C ALA A 73 1.85 5.48 -14.42
N TRP A 74 2.08 6.23 -13.35
CA TRP A 74 2.13 7.69 -13.39
C TRP A 74 3.53 8.23 -13.73
N GLY A 75 4.57 7.46 -13.44
CA GLY A 75 5.95 7.78 -13.84
C GLY A 75 6.32 7.29 -15.25
N ASP A 76 5.39 6.64 -15.95
CA ASP A 76 5.62 5.94 -17.23
C ASP A 76 6.89 5.08 -17.22
N LEU A 77 7.08 4.35 -16.11
CA LEU A 77 8.30 3.58 -15.90
C LEU A 77 8.26 2.31 -16.76
N PRO A 78 9.39 1.91 -17.37
CA PRO A 78 9.45 0.69 -18.15
C PRO A 78 9.15 -0.53 -17.26
N ALA A 79 8.35 -1.45 -17.79
CA ALA A 79 8.29 -2.80 -17.23
C ALA A 79 9.67 -3.43 -17.46
N GLY A 80 10.43 -3.69 -16.39
CA GLY A 80 11.84 -4.08 -16.42
C GLY A 80 12.20 -5.02 -17.60
N ASP A 81 13.32 -4.74 -18.24
CA ASP A 81 13.68 -5.33 -19.52
C ASP A 81 13.78 -6.87 -19.42
N ARG A 82 13.05 -7.60 -20.29
CA ARG A 82 13.14 -9.07 -20.35
C ARG A 82 14.35 -9.55 -21.16
N GLY A 83 15.09 -8.64 -21.79
CA GLY A 83 15.99 -8.96 -22.90
C GLY A 83 17.42 -8.42 -22.79
N GLY A 84 17.92 -8.10 -21.61
CA GLY A 84 19.34 -7.76 -21.44
C GLY A 84 20.22 -8.97 -21.75
N THR A 85 21.07 -8.89 -22.77
CA THR A 85 22.20 -9.81 -23.01
C THR A 85 23.26 -9.61 -21.93
N GLY A 86 22.91 -9.95 -20.68
CA GLY A 86 23.82 -10.06 -19.55
C GLY A 86 24.24 -11.51 -19.42
N ASP A 87 25.54 -11.70 -19.26
CA ASP A 87 26.24 -12.95 -19.02
C ASP A 87 25.44 -13.95 -18.15
N ARG A 88 25.29 -15.20 -18.64
CA ARG A 88 24.55 -16.27 -17.97
C ARG A 88 25.39 -16.87 -16.85
N GLY A 89 25.63 -16.08 -15.81
CA GLY A 89 26.28 -16.47 -14.58
C GLY A 89 25.28 -16.50 -13.42
N ASN A 90 24.79 -17.71 -13.11
CA ASN A 90 24.05 -18.08 -11.89
C ASN A 90 22.57 -17.63 -11.79
N GLY A 91 21.71 -18.54 -11.35
CA GLY A 91 20.26 -18.48 -11.53
C GLY A 91 19.55 -17.39 -10.73
N GLY A 92 18.59 -16.72 -11.38
CA GLY A 92 17.66 -15.82 -10.70
C GLY A 92 16.68 -15.15 -11.65
N ASN A 93 15.43 -15.61 -11.66
CA ASN A 93 14.27 -14.90 -12.23
C ASN A 93 13.96 -13.56 -11.48
N GLY A 94 14.89 -13.06 -10.66
CA GLY A 94 14.74 -11.92 -9.75
C GLY A 94 15.52 -10.66 -10.13
N ALA A 95 16.39 -10.70 -11.14
CA ALA A 95 17.12 -9.50 -11.58
C ALA A 95 16.15 -8.46 -12.18
N ASN A 96 15.24 -8.89 -13.06
CA ASN A 96 14.31 -7.98 -13.74
C ASN A 96 13.22 -7.41 -12.82
N THR A 97 12.80 -8.16 -11.79
CA THR A 97 11.82 -7.68 -10.81
C THR A 97 12.46 -6.69 -9.84
N GLY A 98 13.70 -6.94 -9.42
CA GLY A 98 14.51 -6.00 -8.65
C GLY A 98 14.64 -4.65 -9.36
N ASP A 99 14.91 -4.65 -10.67
CA ASP A 99 15.08 -3.43 -11.46
C ASP A 99 13.79 -2.61 -11.55
N ALA A 100 12.66 -3.25 -11.91
CA ALA A 100 11.37 -2.57 -12.01
C ALA A 100 10.91 -1.97 -10.67
N ARG A 101 11.01 -2.75 -9.59
CA ARG A 101 10.68 -2.29 -8.24
C ARG A 101 11.62 -1.19 -7.77
N SER A 102 12.92 -1.29 -8.06
CA SER A 102 13.89 -0.25 -7.68
C SER A 102 13.60 1.09 -8.38
N ALA A 103 13.20 1.06 -9.65
CA ALA A 103 12.80 2.25 -10.40
C ALA A 103 11.53 2.86 -9.81
N ALA A 104 10.51 2.03 -9.53
CA ALA A 104 9.27 2.48 -8.89
C ALA A 104 9.53 3.10 -7.50
N GLN A 105 10.34 2.47 -6.66
CA GLN A 105 10.69 2.99 -5.33
C GLN A 105 11.53 4.27 -5.37
N ARG A 106 12.39 4.45 -6.38
CA ARG A 106 13.09 5.73 -6.60
C ARG A 106 12.10 6.82 -6.98
N TRP A 107 11.23 6.56 -7.94
CA TRP A 107 10.21 7.51 -8.35
C TRP A 107 9.27 7.88 -7.19
N LEU A 108 8.84 6.92 -6.37
CA LEU A 108 8.03 7.19 -5.18
C LEU A 108 8.73 8.16 -4.22
N ARG A 109 10.04 8.01 -3.99
CA ARG A 109 10.82 8.95 -3.17
C ARG A 109 10.86 10.34 -3.78
N ASP A 110 11.13 10.43 -5.07
CA ASP A 110 11.20 11.71 -5.80
C ASP A 110 9.85 12.44 -5.80
N GLN A 111 8.75 11.68 -5.75
CA GLN A 111 7.39 12.20 -5.66
C GLN A 111 6.89 12.41 -4.22
N GLY A 112 7.76 12.24 -3.22
CA GLY A 112 7.43 12.52 -1.83
C GLY A 112 6.49 11.49 -1.19
N TYR A 113 6.46 10.24 -1.66
CA TYR A 113 5.72 9.17 -1.00
C TYR A 113 6.20 8.99 0.44
N ALA A 114 5.29 9.16 1.40
CA ALA A 114 5.59 9.15 2.82
C ALA A 114 4.85 7.97 3.49
N PRO A 115 5.55 6.86 3.81
CA PRO A 115 4.91 5.73 4.48
C PRO A 115 4.65 6.01 5.96
N SER A 116 3.61 5.38 6.48
CA SER A 116 3.23 5.45 7.89
C SER A 116 4.31 4.92 8.82
N ARG A 117 4.45 5.55 9.99
CA ARG A 117 5.31 5.10 11.08
C ARG A 117 4.44 4.46 12.15
N LEU A 118 4.63 3.17 12.37
CA LEU A 118 3.95 2.38 13.38
C LEU A 118 4.86 2.21 14.59
N GLU A 119 4.50 2.84 15.70
CA GLU A 119 5.16 2.61 16.98
C GLU A 119 4.64 1.31 17.59
N ILE A 120 5.54 0.36 17.80
CA ILE A 120 5.21 -0.96 18.30
C ILE A 120 5.64 -1.04 19.76
N GLY A 121 4.74 -1.54 20.61
CA GLY A 121 5.09 -1.84 21.99
C GLY A 121 6.28 -2.81 22.05
N TRP A 122 7.23 -2.58 22.95
CA TRP A 122 8.50 -3.31 22.97
C TRP A 122 8.34 -4.85 23.02
N TRP A 123 7.35 -5.36 23.77
CA TRP A 123 7.04 -6.78 23.84
C TRP A 123 6.52 -7.32 22.50
N LEU A 124 5.67 -6.54 21.82
CA LEU A 124 5.15 -6.88 20.49
C LEU A 124 6.26 -6.86 19.44
N MET A 125 7.19 -5.91 19.53
CA MET A 125 8.38 -5.86 18.65
C MET A 125 9.22 -7.14 18.80
N ARG A 126 9.37 -7.67 20.02
CA ARG A 126 10.08 -8.93 20.24
C ARG A 126 9.28 -10.16 19.75
N ALA A 127 7.96 -10.15 19.97
CA ALA A 127 7.07 -11.23 19.52
C ALA A 127 6.97 -11.31 17.99
N ALA A 128 7.11 -10.19 17.29
CA ALA A 128 7.08 -10.09 15.83
C ALA A 128 8.06 -11.07 15.15
N ALA A 129 9.24 -11.32 15.76
CA ALA A 129 10.24 -12.26 15.25
C ALA A 129 9.74 -13.72 15.13
N PHE A 130 8.62 -14.06 15.78
CA PHE A 130 8.01 -15.39 15.74
C PHE A 130 6.78 -15.45 14.81
N VAL A 131 6.42 -14.35 14.15
CA VAL A 131 5.27 -14.29 13.24
C VAL A 131 5.77 -14.45 11.81
N PRO A 132 5.42 -15.54 11.08
CA PRO A 132 6.03 -15.87 9.77
C PRO A 132 5.94 -14.80 8.69
N TRP A 133 4.98 -13.88 8.78
CA TRP A 133 4.75 -12.85 7.78
C TRP A 133 5.25 -11.46 8.22
N VAL A 134 5.94 -11.37 9.35
CA VAL A 134 6.46 -10.12 9.91
C VAL A 134 7.97 -10.24 10.03
N HIS A 135 8.69 -9.29 9.43
CA HIS A 135 10.14 -9.30 9.37
C HIS A 135 10.69 -7.94 9.80
N SER A 136 11.89 -7.91 10.38
CA SER A 136 12.52 -6.66 10.84
C SER A 136 13.86 -6.39 10.17
N ASP A 137 14.41 -7.38 9.48
CA ASP A 137 15.75 -7.38 8.92
C ASP A 137 15.84 -6.70 7.53
N ASP A 138 14.78 -6.02 7.12
CA ASP A 138 14.74 -5.08 6.00
C ASP A 138 14.51 -3.62 6.42
N HIS A 139 14.32 -3.37 7.73
CA HIS A 139 14.11 -2.03 8.27
C HIS A 139 15.42 -1.33 8.63
N PRO A 140 15.47 0.01 8.56
CA PRO A 140 16.57 0.79 9.08
C PRO A 140 16.77 0.53 10.58
N GLY A 141 18.03 0.28 10.99
CA GLY A 141 18.36 0.00 12.40
C GLY A 141 17.87 1.10 13.36
N GLU A 142 17.94 2.36 12.92
CA GLU A 142 17.43 3.51 13.67
C GLU A 142 15.94 3.43 14.01
N ASP A 143 15.12 2.78 13.19
CA ASP A 143 13.70 2.61 13.49
C ASP A 143 13.49 1.49 14.48
N LEU A 144 14.22 0.38 14.31
CA LEU A 144 14.14 -0.77 15.20
C LEU A 144 14.57 -0.41 16.63
N GLU A 145 15.61 0.41 16.78
CA GLU A 145 16.04 0.97 18.06
C GLU A 145 14.94 1.79 18.75
N ARG A 146 14.07 2.42 17.96
CA ARG A 146 12.90 3.20 18.44
C ARG A 146 11.62 2.37 18.50
N ASN A 147 11.68 1.06 18.26
CA ASN A 147 10.53 0.16 18.10
C ASN A 147 9.52 0.65 17.05
N VAL A 148 10.01 1.15 15.92
CA VAL A 148 9.19 1.66 14.82
C VAL A 148 9.26 0.71 13.63
N PHE A 149 8.10 0.44 13.01
CA PHE A 149 8.04 -0.06 11.64
C PHE A 149 7.56 1.05 10.71
N ARG A 150 8.29 1.29 9.62
CA ARG A 150 7.84 2.15 8.51
C ARG A 150 7.17 1.25 7.49
N VAL A 151 5.87 1.45 7.23
CA VAL A 151 5.08 0.54 6.40
C VAL A 151 4.08 1.32 5.56
N SER A 152 3.89 0.90 4.32
CA SER A 152 2.84 1.41 3.44
C SER A 152 1.46 0.93 3.92
N LEU A 153 0.57 1.87 4.24
CA LEU A 153 -0.81 1.64 4.64
C LEU A 153 -1.81 2.19 3.61
N PRO A 154 -3.10 1.79 3.65
CA PRO A 154 -4.11 2.33 2.75
C PRO A 154 -4.19 3.87 2.79
N ALA A 155 -4.12 4.45 3.98
CA ALA A 155 -4.13 5.91 4.16
C ALA A 155 -2.95 6.60 3.43
N ASP A 156 -1.77 5.97 3.39
CA ASP A 156 -0.61 6.52 2.67
C ASP A 156 -0.83 6.53 1.15
N LEU A 157 -1.49 5.48 0.63
CA LEU A 157 -1.86 5.40 -0.79
C LEU A 157 -2.92 6.46 -1.15
N GLU A 158 -3.91 6.66 -0.28
CA GLU A 158 -4.94 7.68 -0.47
C GLU A 158 -4.33 9.08 -0.44
N ALA A 159 -3.49 9.38 0.54
CA ALA A 159 -2.77 10.64 0.64
C ALA A 159 -1.87 10.88 -0.58
N PHE A 160 -1.16 9.85 -1.04
CA PHE A 160 -0.34 9.94 -2.23
C PHE A 160 -1.17 10.18 -3.50
N ALA A 161 -2.27 9.45 -3.68
CA ALA A 161 -3.17 9.65 -4.80
C ALA A 161 -3.77 11.06 -4.81
N HIS A 162 -4.14 11.60 -3.65
CA HIS A 162 -4.62 12.99 -3.53
C HIS A 162 -3.55 14.00 -3.95
N ALA A 163 -2.31 13.81 -3.50
CA ALA A 163 -1.19 14.71 -3.82
C ALA A 163 -0.86 14.69 -5.32
N GLN A 164 -0.88 13.51 -5.95
CA GLN A 164 -0.55 13.33 -7.37
C GLN A 164 -1.71 13.65 -8.32
N ALA A 165 -2.94 13.56 -7.83
CA ALA A 165 -4.14 13.86 -8.59
C ALA A 165 -5.08 14.75 -7.77
N PRO A 166 -4.86 16.09 -7.73
CA PRO A 166 -5.70 17.01 -6.95
C PRO A 166 -7.18 17.03 -7.36
N GLY A 167 -7.50 16.58 -8.57
CA GLY A 167 -8.88 16.41 -9.05
C GLY A 167 -9.55 15.11 -8.58
N ALA A 168 -8.83 14.24 -7.85
CA ALA A 168 -9.38 13.01 -7.33
C ALA A 168 -10.43 13.30 -6.25
N THR A 169 -11.45 12.46 -6.20
CA THR A 169 -12.47 12.51 -5.15
C THR A 169 -12.42 11.25 -4.31
N ARG A 170 -12.79 11.36 -3.04
CA ARG A 170 -12.81 10.25 -2.10
C ARG A 170 -14.21 10.04 -1.55
N VAL A 171 -14.60 8.78 -1.44
CA VAL A 171 -15.78 8.35 -0.69
C VAL A 171 -15.34 7.27 0.28
N GLU A 172 -15.78 7.37 1.52
CA GLU A 172 -15.60 6.31 2.50
C GLU A 172 -16.94 5.80 2.98
N LEU A 173 -17.03 4.49 3.13
CA LEU A 173 -18.18 3.79 3.66
C LEU A 173 -17.74 3.07 4.93
N CYS A 174 -18.56 3.18 5.97
CA CYS A 174 -18.37 2.46 7.21
C CYS A 174 -19.67 1.73 7.55
N HIS A 175 -19.64 0.41 7.76
CA HIS A 175 -20.80 -0.31 8.26
C HIS A 175 -20.61 -0.71 9.72
N ALA A 176 -21.61 -0.47 10.55
CA ALA A 176 -21.70 -0.95 11.93
C ALA A 176 -23.16 -0.98 12.39
N ASP A 177 -23.53 -1.91 13.26
CA ASP A 177 -24.83 -1.91 13.97
C ASP A 177 -26.05 -1.74 13.05
N GLY A 178 -26.08 -2.43 11.90
CA GLY A 178 -27.21 -2.35 10.97
C GLY A 178 -27.34 -1.00 10.25
N ARG A 179 -26.26 -0.22 10.13
CA ARG A 179 -26.20 0.99 9.30
C ARG A 179 -24.92 1.05 8.48
N VAL A 180 -24.97 1.79 7.39
CA VAL A 180 -23.82 2.29 6.63
C VAL A 180 -23.76 3.80 6.77
N VAL A 181 -22.60 4.34 7.11
CA VAL A 181 -22.29 5.76 7.01
C VAL A 181 -21.44 5.96 5.77
N LEU A 182 -21.87 6.86 4.89
CA LEU A 182 -21.14 7.27 3.70
C LEU A 182 -20.68 8.71 3.87
N ARG A 183 -19.36 8.93 3.73
CA ARG A 183 -18.74 10.24 3.77
C ARG A 183 -18.08 10.56 2.44
N ARG A 184 -18.31 11.77 1.94
CA ARG A 184 -17.61 12.31 0.77
C ARG A 184 -16.51 13.26 1.23
N GLY A 185 -15.33 13.14 0.64
CA GLY A 185 -14.16 13.94 0.98
C GLY A 185 -13.08 13.15 1.72
N TRP A 186 -12.03 13.87 2.10
CA TRP A 186 -10.74 13.32 2.55
C TRP A 186 -10.63 13.08 4.06
N THR A 187 -11.66 13.45 4.83
CA THR A 187 -11.70 13.20 6.27
C THR A 187 -12.21 11.79 6.53
N ALA A 188 -11.48 11.01 7.33
CA ALA A 188 -11.91 9.66 7.69
C ALA A 188 -13.18 9.67 8.58
N ILE A 189 -14.06 8.68 8.42
CA ILE A 189 -15.17 8.39 9.32
C ILE A 189 -14.60 7.93 10.66
N ALA A 190 -15.15 8.45 11.75
CA ALA A 190 -14.70 8.11 13.09
C ALA A 190 -14.92 6.61 13.41
N GLU A 191 -14.18 6.13 14.40
CA GLU A 191 -14.32 4.76 14.92
C GLU A 191 -15.77 4.45 15.32
N GLY A 192 -16.23 3.22 15.04
CA GLY A 192 -17.61 2.78 15.31
C GLY A 192 -18.66 3.34 14.34
N CYS A 193 -18.24 3.74 13.14
CA CYS A 193 -19.10 4.36 12.13
C CYS A 193 -19.98 5.48 12.70
N ARG A 194 -19.37 6.42 13.43
CA ARG A 194 -20.07 7.58 13.99
C ARG A 194 -20.22 8.66 12.91
N PRO A 195 -21.44 9.02 12.49
CA PRO A 195 -21.67 10.03 11.48
C PRO A 195 -21.37 11.44 12.01
N ASP A 196 -21.05 12.36 11.09
CA ASP A 196 -20.90 13.79 11.31
C ASP A 196 -21.80 14.58 10.33
N ALA A 197 -21.79 15.91 10.42
CA ALA A 197 -22.57 16.77 9.55
C ALA A 197 -22.18 16.58 8.07
N GLY A 198 -23.17 16.27 7.23
CA GLY A 198 -22.99 16.06 5.79
C GLY A 198 -22.79 14.60 5.37
N ASP A 199 -22.70 13.66 6.32
CA ASP A 199 -22.69 12.24 6.03
C ASP A 199 -24.08 11.72 5.66
N GLU A 200 -24.11 10.73 4.77
CA GLU A 200 -25.32 9.99 4.45
C GLU A 200 -25.37 8.72 5.31
N VAL A 201 -26.51 8.46 5.95
CA VAL A 201 -26.72 7.28 6.80
C VAL A 201 -27.78 6.40 6.19
N ILE A 202 -27.39 5.18 5.82
CA ILE A 202 -28.24 4.19 5.16
C ILE A 202 -28.51 3.05 6.15
N PRO A 203 -29.76 2.76 6.52
CA PRO A 203 -30.07 1.60 7.35
C PRO A 203 -29.86 0.31 6.55
N LEU A 204 -29.30 -0.71 7.18
CA LEU A 204 -29.22 -2.07 6.66
C LEU A 204 -30.33 -2.93 7.29
N PRO A 205 -30.95 -3.81 6.51
CA PRO A 205 -32.02 -4.70 6.98
C PRO A 205 -31.54 -5.75 7.98
#